data_AF-A0A7K7D261-F1
#
_entry.id   AF-A0A7K7D261-F1
#
_cell.length_a   1.000
_cell.length_b   1.000
_cell.length_c   1.000
_cell.angle_alpha   90.00
_cell.angle_beta   90.00
_cell.angle_gamma   90.00
#
_symmetry.space_group_name_H-M   'P 1'
#
loop_
_entity.id
_entity.type
_entity.pdbx_description
1 polymer ?
#
loop_
_entity_poly.entity_id
_entity_poly.type
_entity_poly.pdbx_seq_one_letter_code
_entity_poly.pdbx_strand_id
1 'polypeptide(L)'
;MALTAETESRLYRSLRVASGAAAHLVALGFPAAVAVLARPGSSLFSWHPLLMALAFSFLMTEALLIFSPETSLLRSFSRKVRVRCAGGVLLLYPKLMKNWTLAKLKLYHATSGLVGYLLGCASLMLGMCSLWFTTTVTGASWYLAMLCPLVTSLVIMNQVSNAYLYRKRSQH
;
A
#
# COMPACT_ATOMS: atom_id res chain seq x y z
N MET A 1 1.96 11.17 35.09
CA MET A 1 2.00 11.83 33.77
C MET A 1 3.09 11.27 32.84
N ALA A 2 4.30 10.97 33.32
CA ALA A 2 5.35 10.34 32.49
C ALA A 2 5.07 8.86 32.12
N LEU A 3 4.54 8.09 33.08
CA LEU A 3 4.22 6.66 32.91
C LEU A 3 3.09 6.43 31.87
N THR A 4 2.12 7.33 31.81
CA THR A 4 1.04 7.29 30.81
C THR A 4 1.57 7.63 29.42
N ALA A 5 2.43 8.65 29.29
CA ALA A 5 3.05 9.03 28.02
C ALA A 5 3.98 7.93 27.46
N GLU A 6 4.74 7.24 28.32
CA GLU A 6 5.58 6.13 27.90
C GLU A 6 4.73 4.93 27.43
N THR A 7 3.66 4.61 28.17
CA THR A 7 2.74 3.52 27.81
C THR A 7 2.02 3.81 26.49
N GLU A 8 1.57 5.05 26.28
CA GLU A 8 0.98 5.51 25.01
C GLU A 8 1.97 5.37 23.84
N SER A 9 3.24 5.73 24.04
CA SER A 9 4.27 5.60 22.99
C SER A 9 4.53 4.14 22.60
N ARG A 10 4.56 3.23 23.57
CA ARG A 10 4.71 1.79 23.35
C ARG A 10 3.47 1.22 22.65
N LEU A 11 2.28 1.62 23.07
CA LEU A 11 1.02 1.21 22.46
C LEU A 11 0.95 1.63 20.99
N TYR A 12 1.28 2.89 20.67
CA TYR A 12 1.34 3.41 19.30
C TYR A 12 2.35 2.66 18.43
N ARG A 13 3.54 2.37 18.99
CA ARG A 13 4.57 1.61 18.28
C ARG A 13 4.09 0.18 17.98
N SER A 14 3.53 -0.51 18.96
CA SER A 14 2.99 -1.86 18.81
C SER A 14 1.84 -1.90 17.80
N LEU A 15 0.92 -0.93 17.86
CA LEU A 15 -0.17 -0.77 16.88
C LEU A 15 0.38 -0.59 15.46
N ARG A 16 1.41 0.23 15.29
CA ARG A 16 2.03 0.44 13.96
C ARG A 16 2.68 -0.83 13.43
N VAL A 17 3.38 -1.58 14.27
CA VAL A 17 4.01 -2.86 13.88
C VAL A 17 2.94 -3.90 13.54
N ALA A 18 1.92 -4.06 14.38
CA ALA A 18 0.80 -4.97 14.13
C ALA A 18 0.05 -4.60 12.85
N SER A 19 -0.18 -3.31 12.62
CA SER A 19 -0.78 -2.77 11.40
C SER A 19 0.05 -3.05 10.15
N GLY A 20 1.38 -2.92 10.24
CA GLY A 20 2.30 -3.31 9.15
C GLY A 20 2.27 -4.81 8.87
N ALA A 21 2.32 -5.64 9.90
CA ALA A 21 2.22 -7.10 9.77
C ALA A 21 0.88 -7.52 9.14
N ALA A 22 -0.23 -6.92 9.56
CA ALA A 22 -1.54 -7.16 8.97
C ALA A 22 -1.58 -6.78 7.48
N ALA A 23 -0.97 -5.66 7.09
CA ALA A 23 -0.88 -5.26 5.69
C ALA A 23 -0.09 -6.29 4.85
N HIS A 24 1.02 -6.83 5.37
CA HIS A 24 1.78 -7.89 4.69
C HIS A 24 1.02 -9.21 4.58
N LEU A 25 0.30 -9.62 5.63
CA LEU A 25 -0.53 -10.81 5.61
C LEU A 25 -1.64 -10.69 4.56
N VAL A 26 -2.30 -9.53 4.46
CA VAL A 26 -3.29 -9.27 3.41
C VAL A 26 -2.64 -9.20 2.03
N ALA A 27 -1.46 -8.58 1.93
CA ALA A 27 -0.72 -8.43 0.67
C ALA A 27 -0.34 -9.77 0.02
N LEU A 28 -0.09 -10.81 0.82
CA LEU A 28 0.26 -12.15 0.34
C LEU A 28 -0.94 -13.10 0.31
N GLY A 29 -1.78 -13.07 1.34
CA GLY A 29 -2.92 -13.97 1.47
C GLY A 29 -4.00 -13.72 0.44
N PHE A 30 -4.31 -12.46 0.13
CA PHE A 30 -5.35 -12.12 -0.83
C PHE A 30 -5.00 -12.57 -2.27
N PRO A 31 -3.81 -12.29 -2.82
CA PRO A 31 -3.42 -12.82 -4.14
C PRO A 31 -3.35 -14.35 -4.18
N ALA A 32 -2.89 -14.99 -3.10
CA ALA A 32 -2.84 -16.45 -3.03
C ALA A 32 -4.26 -17.05 -3.10
N ALA A 33 -5.22 -16.49 -2.36
CA ALA A 33 -6.61 -16.91 -2.43
C ALA A 33 -7.19 -16.71 -3.83
N VAL A 34 -6.97 -15.54 -4.45
CA VAL A 34 -7.42 -15.26 -5.82
C VAL A 34 -6.75 -16.19 -6.83
N ALA A 35 -5.47 -16.57 -6.65
CA ALA A 35 -4.79 -17.52 -7.53
C ALA A 35 -5.45 -18.90 -7.49
N VAL A 36 -5.79 -19.39 -6.29
CA VAL A 36 -6.48 -20.67 -6.11
C VAL A 36 -7.87 -20.64 -6.77
N LEU A 37 -8.61 -19.54 -6.62
CA LEU A 37 -9.95 -19.39 -7.19
C LEU A 37 -9.93 -19.20 -8.71
N ALA A 38 -8.99 -18.39 -9.21
CA ALA A 38 -8.90 -18.07 -10.63
C ALA A 38 -8.40 -19.26 -11.47
N ARG A 39 -7.61 -20.17 -10.88
CA ARG A 39 -6.96 -21.30 -11.58
C ARG A 39 -6.24 -20.78 -12.83
N PRO A 40 -5.13 -20.02 -12.66
CA PRO A 40 -4.43 -19.40 -13.77
C PRO A 40 -4.04 -20.45 -14.82
N GLY A 41 -4.27 -20.12 -16.09
CA GLY A 41 -4.05 -21.04 -17.21
C GLY A 41 -5.28 -21.82 -17.66
N SER A 42 -6.40 -21.73 -16.93
CA SER A 42 -7.70 -22.27 -17.36
C SER A 42 -8.33 -21.46 -18.50
N SER A 43 -8.09 -20.14 -18.53
CA SER A 43 -8.48 -19.25 -19.62
C SER A 43 -7.63 -17.98 -19.64
N LEU A 44 -7.62 -17.22 -20.74
CA LEU A 44 -6.94 -15.92 -20.79
C LEU A 44 -7.51 -14.94 -19.75
N PHE A 45 -8.83 -15.02 -19.52
CA PHE A 45 -9.52 -14.20 -18.53
C PHE A 45 -9.12 -14.57 -17.08
N SER A 46 -8.75 -15.82 -16.77
CA SER A 46 -8.30 -16.23 -15.43
C SER A 46 -7.05 -15.49 -14.93
N TRP A 47 -6.22 -14.99 -15.85
CA TRP A 47 -5.06 -14.17 -15.52
C TRP A 47 -5.44 -12.78 -15.04
N HIS A 48 -6.59 -12.25 -15.48
CA HIS A 48 -7.02 -10.90 -15.15
C HIS A 48 -7.22 -10.67 -13.64
N PRO A 49 -8.04 -11.44 -12.90
CA PRO A 49 -8.21 -11.25 -11.46
C PRO A 49 -6.92 -11.52 -10.68
N LEU A 50 -6.10 -12.48 -11.14
CA LEU A 50 -4.80 -12.76 -10.53
C LEU A 50 -3.82 -11.59 -10.68
N LEU A 51 -3.70 -11.04 -11.89
CA LEU A 51 -2.80 -9.90 -12.17
C LEU A 51 -3.28 -8.63 -11.47
N MET A 52 -4.60 -8.41 -11.36
CA MET A 52 -5.15 -7.31 -10.56
C MET A 52 -4.82 -7.47 -9.07
N ALA A 53 -5.03 -8.67 -8.50
CA ALA A 53 -4.70 -8.94 -7.11
C ALA A 53 -3.19 -8.82 -6.83
N LEU A 54 -2.33 -9.36 -7.71
CA LEU A 54 -0.88 -9.22 -7.58
C LEU A 54 -0.40 -7.77 -7.70
N ALA A 55 -0.93 -7.00 -8.67
CA ALA A 55 -0.58 -5.61 -8.87
C ALA A 55 -0.98 -4.75 -7.66
N PHE A 56 -2.21 -4.92 -7.17
CA PHE A 56 -2.75 -4.12 -6.08
C PHE A 56 -2.19 -4.54 -4.70
N SER A 57 -2.07 -5.82 -4.42
CA SER A 57 -1.72 -6.29 -3.07
C SER A 57 -0.23 -6.43 -2.86
N PHE A 58 0.54 -6.91 -3.85
CA PHE A 58 1.98 -7.14 -3.69
C PHE A 58 2.81 -5.95 -4.22
N LEU A 59 2.67 -5.62 -5.51
CA LEU A 59 3.49 -4.58 -6.16
C LEU A 59 3.23 -3.18 -5.57
N MET A 60 1.98 -2.82 -5.31
CA MET A 60 1.64 -1.52 -4.75
C MET A 60 2.05 -1.39 -3.27
N THR A 61 1.86 -2.43 -2.46
CA THR A 61 2.29 -2.44 -1.05
C THR A 61 3.81 -2.36 -0.94
N GLU A 62 4.56 -3.09 -1.77
CA GLU A 62 6.02 -2.96 -1.84
C GLU A 62 6.46 -1.58 -2.36
N ALA A 63 5.76 -0.98 -3.32
CA ALA A 63 6.08 0.35 -3.84
C ALA A 63 5.90 1.45 -2.77
N LEU A 64 4.94 1.31 -1.87
CA LEU A 64 4.76 2.22 -0.72
C LEU A 64 5.79 1.97 0.38
N LEU A 65 6.15 0.71 0.62
CA LEU A 65 7.09 0.32 1.66
C LEU A 65 8.57 0.42 1.24
N ILE A 66 8.89 0.60 -0.05
CA ILE A 66 10.28 0.77 -0.53
C ILE A 66 10.98 1.99 0.09
N PHE A 67 10.20 2.92 0.65
CA PHE A 67 10.66 4.10 1.38
C PHE A 67 10.66 3.93 2.92
N SER A 68 10.08 2.85 3.46
CA SER A 68 10.14 2.48 4.87
C SER A 68 11.35 1.55 5.11
N PRO A 69 12.40 1.99 5.82
CA PRO A 69 13.67 1.26 5.92
C PRO A 69 13.60 -0.07 6.68
N GLU A 70 12.49 -0.38 7.36
CA GLU A 70 12.40 -1.51 8.29
C GLU A 70 11.67 -2.76 7.73
N THR A 71 10.95 -2.67 6.61
CA THR A 71 10.04 -3.76 6.18
C THR A 71 10.05 -4.14 4.70
N SER A 72 10.90 -3.54 3.85
CA SER A 72 10.94 -3.85 2.42
C SER A 72 11.86 -5.02 2.08
N LEU A 73 11.38 -5.95 1.24
CA LEU A 73 12.16 -7.09 0.72
C LEU A 73 13.22 -6.64 -0.31
N LEU A 74 13.07 -5.45 -0.91
CA LEU A 74 14.01 -4.88 -1.89
C LEU A 74 15.23 -4.19 -1.26
N ARG A 75 15.63 -4.61 -0.04
CA ARG A 75 16.82 -4.11 0.66
C ARG A 75 18.11 -4.28 -0.16
N SER A 76 18.17 -5.30 -1.01
CA SER A 76 19.35 -5.68 -1.80
C SER A 76 19.67 -4.73 -2.98
N PHE A 77 18.71 -3.93 -3.46
CA PHE A 77 18.92 -3.10 -4.65
C PHE A 77 19.58 -1.75 -4.35
N SER A 78 20.46 -1.26 -5.24
CA SER A 78 21.15 0.03 -5.07
C SER A 78 20.17 1.21 -4.99
N ARG A 79 20.49 2.21 -4.14
CA ARG A 79 19.67 3.42 -3.88
C ARG A 79 19.24 4.14 -5.18
N LYS A 80 20.08 4.10 -6.23
CA LYS A 80 19.79 4.69 -7.55
C LYS A 80 18.66 3.99 -8.31
N VAL A 81 18.51 2.66 -8.16
CA VAL A 81 17.49 1.86 -8.85
C VAL A 81 16.12 2.08 -8.24
N ARG A 82 16.04 2.12 -6.90
CA ARG A 82 14.78 2.36 -6.15
C ARG A 82 14.13 3.69 -6.52
N VAL A 83 14.93 4.76 -6.64
CA VAL A 83 14.44 6.10 -7.00
C VAL A 83 13.93 6.17 -8.44
N ARG A 84 14.55 5.43 -9.37
CA ARG A 84 14.12 5.40 -10.78
C ARG A 84 12.78 4.69 -10.95
N CYS A 85 12.60 3.54 -10.31
CA CYS A 85 11.37 2.75 -10.42
C CYS A 85 10.14 3.43 -9.78
N ALA A 86 10.31 4.21 -8.71
CA ALA A 86 9.20 4.77 -7.92
C ALA A 86 8.68 6.15 -8.40
N GLY A 87 9.32 6.79 -9.38
CA GLY A 87 8.94 8.14 -9.82
C GLY A 87 10.10 9.03 -10.25
N GLY A 88 11.22 8.44 -10.70
CA GLY A 88 12.42 9.16 -11.08
C GLY A 88 12.25 10.13 -12.25
N VAL A 89 11.15 10.06 -13.02
CA VAL A 89 10.90 10.92 -14.18
C VAL A 89 10.86 12.40 -13.78
N LEU A 90 10.22 12.76 -12.67
CA LEU A 90 10.17 14.17 -12.22
C LEU A 90 11.50 14.66 -11.64
N LEU A 91 12.32 13.75 -11.10
CA LEU A 91 13.69 14.03 -10.63
C LEU A 91 14.73 14.07 -11.76
N LEU A 92 14.39 13.54 -12.95
CA LEU A 92 15.24 13.52 -14.16
C LEU A 92 15.20 14.85 -14.93
N TYR A 93 14.18 15.70 -14.70
CA TYR A 93 14.05 17.02 -15.34
C TYR A 93 14.26 18.16 -14.32
N PRO A 94 15.50 18.48 -13.94
CA PRO A 94 15.80 19.54 -12.97
C PRO A 94 15.28 20.92 -13.40
N LYS A 95 15.04 21.13 -14.70
CA LYS A 95 14.44 22.37 -15.24
C LYS A 95 12.98 22.59 -14.80
N LEU A 96 12.18 21.54 -14.58
CA LEU A 96 10.81 21.66 -14.04
C LEU A 96 10.80 21.86 -12.52
N MET A 97 11.89 21.50 -11.82
CA MET A 97 11.99 21.50 -10.36
C MET A 97 12.51 22.80 -9.76
N LYS A 98 12.78 23.83 -10.59
CA LYS A 98 13.49 25.07 -10.20
C LYS A 98 12.90 25.79 -8.97
N ASN A 99 11.59 25.71 -8.77
CA ASN A 99 10.87 26.39 -7.67
C ASN A 99 10.32 25.43 -6.59
N TRP A 100 10.64 24.14 -6.66
CA TRP A 100 10.04 23.12 -5.78
C TRP A 100 11.04 22.68 -4.73
N THR A 101 10.72 22.90 -3.45
CA THR A 101 11.55 22.39 -2.35
C THR A 101 11.45 20.87 -2.27
N LEU A 102 12.52 20.20 -1.85
CA LEU A 102 12.55 18.75 -1.68
C LEU A 102 11.45 18.25 -0.72
N ALA A 103 11.09 19.05 0.28
CA ALA A 103 10.02 18.74 1.21
C ALA A 103 8.64 18.73 0.53
N LYS A 104 8.35 19.71 -0.34
CA LYS A 104 7.11 19.75 -1.13
C LYS A 104 7.04 18.56 -2.08
N LEU A 105 8.13 18.23 -2.76
CA LEU A 105 8.16 17.08 -3.67
C LEU A 105 7.88 15.76 -2.94
N LYS A 106 8.51 15.54 -1.79
CA LYS A 106 8.26 14.34 -0.96
C LYS A 106 6.81 14.30 -0.46
N LEU A 107 6.22 15.44 -0.12
CA LEU A 107 4.81 15.50 0.27
C LEU A 107 3.90 15.14 -0.91
N TYR A 108 4.09 15.76 -2.07
CA TYR A 108 3.28 15.49 -3.27
C TYR A 108 3.39 14.05 -3.76
N HIS A 109 4.58 13.45 -3.70
CA HIS A 109 4.76 12.03 -4.04
C HIS A 109 3.98 11.12 -3.09
N ALA A 110 4.02 11.39 -1.78
CA ALA A 110 3.27 10.58 -0.82
C ALA A 110 1.76 10.78 -0.94
N THR A 111 1.28 12.01 -1.19
CA THR A 111 -0.15 12.26 -1.39
C THR A 111 -0.65 11.69 -2.71
N SER A 112 0.10 11.82 -3.82
CA SER A 112 -0.28 11.22 -5.10
C SER A 112 -0.23 9.70 -5.05
N GLY A 113 0.76 9.12 -4.35
CA GLY A 113 0.83 7.68 -4.08
C GLY A 113 -0.36 7.18 -3.26
N LEU A 114 -0.77 7.93 -2.23
CA LEU A 114 -1.96 7.61 -1.43
C LEU A 114 -3.25 7.68 -2.27
N VAL A 115 -3.41 8.72 -3.10
CA VAL A 115 -4.57 8.83 -4.01
C VAL A 115 -4.59 7.67 -5.02
N GLY A 116 -3.44 7.34 -5.62
CA GLY A 116 -3.32 6.19 -6.51
C GLY A 116 -3.66 4.86 -5.82
N TYR A 117 -3.24 4.69 -4.57
CA TYR A 117 -3.61 3.53 -3.75
C TYR A 117 -5.12 3.43 -3.53
N LEU A 118 -5.77 4.53 -3.15
CA LEU A 118 -7.23 4.59 -2.94
C LEU A 118 -8.02 4.27 -4.21
N LEU A 119 -7.57 4.81 -5.35
CA LEU A 119 -8.16 4.47 -6.65
C LEU A 119 -7.98 2.99 -6.97
N GLY A 120 -6.80 2.42 -6.70
CA GLY A 120 -6.57 0.98 -6.82
C GLY A 120 -7.51 0.15 -5.93
N CYS A 121 -7.76 0.59 -4.69
CA CYS A 121 -8.71 -0.08 -3.79
C CYS A 121 -10.12 -0.07 -4.39
N ALA A 122 -10.57 1.09 -4.89
CA ALA A 122 -11.87 1.25 -5.51
C ALA A 122 -12.01 0.36 -6.76
N SER A 123 -10.98 0.31 -7.61
CA SER A 123 -10.96 -0.58 -8.79
C SER A 123 -11.04 -2.05 -8.39
N LEU A 124 -10.33 -2.47 -7.34
CA LEU A 124 -10.38 -3.84 -6.84
C LEU A 124 -11.77 -4.19 -6.28
N MET A 125 -12.38 -3.27 -5.52
CA MET A 125 -13.74 -3.43 -5.00
C MET A 125 -14.76 -3.53 -6.14
N LEU A 126 -14.64 -2.70 -7.19
CA LEU A 126 -15.47 -2.83 -8.40
C LEU A 126 -15.28 -4.19 -9.06
N GLY A 127 -14.05 -4.71 -9.13
CA GLY A 127 -13.75 -6.06 -9.62
C GLY A 127 -14.42 -7.16 -8.78
N MET A 128 -14.47 -7.02 -7.46
CA MET A 128 -15.14 -7.95 -6.55
C MET A 128 -16.68 -7.86 -6.58
N CYS A 129 -17.23 -6.75 -7.10
CA CYS A 129 -18.65 -6.63 -7.43
C CYS A 129 -19.01 -7.24 -8.79
N SER A 130 -18.03 -7.67 -9.60
CA SER A 130 -18.29 -8.29 -10.90
C SER A 130 -19.05 -9.61 -10.77
N LEU A 131 -19.75 -10.01 -11.83
CA LEU A 131 -20.49 -11.27 -11.87
C LEU A 131 -19.57 -12.48 -11.63
N TRP A 132 -18.36 -12.47 -12.20
CA TRP A 132 -17.39 -13.55 -12.02
C TRP A 132 -17.03 -13.75 -10.55
N PHE A 133 -16.79 -12.66 -9.82
CA PHE A 133 -16.39 -12.74 -8.42
C PHE A 133 -17.58 -13.09 -7.51
N THR A 134 -18.73 -12.46 -7.72
CA THR A 134 -19.94 -12.67 -6.89
C THR A 134 -20.55 -14.06 -7.07
N THR A 135 -20.31 -14.73 -8.20
CA THR A 135 -20.70 -16.13 -8.43
C THR A 135 -19.67 -17.13 -7.88
N THR A 136 -18.40 -16.74 -7.77
CA THR A 136 -17.30 -17.60 -7.27
C THR A 136 -17.17 -17.55 -5.75
N VAL A 137 -17.34 -16.37 -5.14
CA VAL A 137 -17.17 -16.11 -3.71
C VAL A 137 -18.48 -15.59 -3.15
N THR A 138 -19.11 -16.37 -2.26
CA THR A 138 -20.46 -16.08 -1.74
C THR A 138 -20.52 -16.02 -0.22
N GLY A 139 -21.59 -15.43 0.30
CA GLY A 139 -21.84 -15.33 1.74
C GLY A 139 -20.75 -14.54 2.48
N ALA A 140 -20.36 -15.01 3.66
CA ALA A 140 -19.41 -14.31 4.55
C ALA A 140 -18.03 -14.09 3.91
N SER A 141 -17.59 -15.00 3.03
CA SER A 141 -16.29 -14.91 2.36
C SER A 141 -16.16 -13.69 1.45
N TRP A 142 -17.27 -13.26 0.83
CA TRP A 142 -17.31 -12.07 -0.02
C TRP A 142 -17.10 -10.79 0.79
N TYR A 143 -17.77 -10.68 1.94
CA TYR A 143 -17.60 -9.53 2.85
C TYR A 143 -16.19 -9.47 3.42
N LEU A 144 -15.60 -10.62 3.75
CA LEU A 144 -14.22 -10.69 4.21
C LEU A 144 -13.24 -10.23 3.12
N ALA A 145 -13.45 -10.64 1.87
CA ALA A 145 -12.65 -10.18 0.73
C ALA A 145 -12.79 -8.66 0.49
N MET A 146 -14.00 -8.11 0.63
CA MET A 146 -14.26 -6.66 0.56
C MET A 146 -13.59 -5.88 1.70
N LEU A 147 -13.45 -6.49 2.87
CA LEU A 147 -12.81 -5.86 4.02
C LEU A 147 -11.29 -5.72 3.83
N CYS A 148 -10.64 -6.62 3.08
CA CYS A 148 -9.21 -6.58 2.83
C CYS A 148 -8.70 -5.23 2.27
N PRO A 149 -9.16 -4.72 1.11
CA PRO A 149 -8.69 -3.44 0.58
C PRO A 149 -9.07 -2.25 1.47
N LEU A 150 -10.16 -2.33 2.22
CA LEU A 150 -10.59 -1.28 3.16
C LEU A 150 -9.62 -1.17 4.34
N VAL A 151 -9.30 -2.30 4.98
CA VAL A 151 -8.38 -2.33 6.12
C VAL A 151 -6.98 -1.91 5.69
N THR A 152 -6.47 -2.41 4.54
CA THR A 152 -5.14 -2.01 4.07
C THR A 152 -5.08 -0.53 3.70
N SER A 153 -6.13 0.01 3.09
CA SER A 153 -6.25 1.46 2.81
C SER A 153 -6.16 2.30 4.07
N LEU A 154 -6.92 1.95 5.12
CA LEU A 154 -6.89 2.65 6.39
C LEU A 154 -5.51 2.59 7.05
N VAL A 155 -4.87 1.41 7.01
CA VAL A 155 -3.51 1.22 7.52
C VAL A 155 -2.52 2.13 6.79
N ILE A 156 -2.51 2.11 5.47
CA ILE A 156 -1.59 2.92 4.66
C ILE A 156 -1.86 4.41 4.87
N MET A 157 -3.12 4.84 4.85
CA MET A 157 -3.50 6.24 5.10
C MET A 157 -3.03 6.69 6.49
N ASN A 158 -3.19 5.85 7.51
CA ASN A 158 -2.73 6.14 8.87
C ASN A 158 -1.20 6.20 8.96
N GLN A 159 -0.48 5.31 8.27
CA GLN A 159 0.98 5.34 8.22
C GLN A 159 1.50 6.61 7.54
N VAL A 160 0.95 6.95 6.36
CA VAL A 160 1.33 8.15 5.61
C VAL A 160 0.99 9.40 6.42
N SER A 161 -0.23 9.54 6.91
CA SER A 161 -0.66 10.73 7.67
C SER A 161 0.21 10.95 8.90
N ASN A 162 0.48 9.90 9.69
CA ASN A 162 1.31 10.03 10.88
C ASN A 162 2.79 10.32 10.57
N ALA A 163 3.34 9.81 9.47
CA ALA A 163 4.72 10.11 9.07
C ALA A 163 4.94 11.60 8.76
N TYR A 164 3.92 12.27 8.21
CA TYR A 164 3.98 13.70 7.89
C TYR A 164 3.52 14.60 9.05
N LEU A 165 2.47 14.23 9.78
CA LEU A 165 1.99 14.99 10.95
C LEU A 165 3.02 15.01 12.08
N TYR A 166 3.72 13.90 12.33
CA TYR A 166 4.79 13.84 13.33
C TYR A 166 5.95 14.78 12.98
N ARG A 167 6.37 14.80 11.70
CA ARG A 167 7.40 15.72 11.22
C ARG A 167 6.99 17.19 11.34
N LYS A 168 5.71 17.51 11.10
CA LYS A 168 5.21 18.87 11.25
C LYS A 168 5.28 19.35 12.70
N ARG A 169 5.00 18.47 13.68
CA ARG A 169 5.11 18.79 15.11
C ARG A 169 6.54 18.92 15.62
N SER A 170 7.52 18.21 15.05
CA SER A 170 8.92 18.29 15.48
C SER A 170 9.73 19.45 14.86
N GLN A 171 9.14 20.20 13.93
CA GLN A 171 9.76 21.35 13.27
C GLN A 171 9.27 22.70 13.82
N HIS A 172 8.32 22.67 14.75
CA HIS A 172 7.86 23.80 15.57
C HIS A 172 8.32 23.58 17.01
#